data_AF-A0A7G6WGZ9-F1
#
_entry.id   AF-A0A7G6WGZ9-F1
#
_cell.length_a   1.000
_cell.length_b   1.000
_cell.length_c   1.000
_cell.angle_alpha   90.00
_cell.angle_beta   90.00
_cell.angle_gamma   90.00
#
_symmetry.space_group_name_H-M   'P 1'
#
loop_
_entity.id
_entity.type
_entity.pdbx_description
1 polymer ?
#
loop_
_entity_poly.entity_id
_entity_poly.type
_entity_poly.pdbx_seq_one_letter_code
_entity_poly.pdbx_strand_id
1 'polypeptide(L)'
;MSAERTFDFIPCADTDPWIESTAASAEVRYFARESLRWQAQEIIDEVLRGTSPGEELARARLRRCVAQNPGKPERALLQQLMINRYPQGESTQ
;
A
#
# COMPACT_ATOMS: atom_id res chain seq x y z
N MET A 1 27.17 42.19 14.25
CA MET A 1 25.92 41.88 14.97
C MET A 1 25.23 40.75 14.22
N SER A 2 25.37 39.52 14.70
CA SER A 2 24.77 38.32 14.08
C SER A 2 23.37 38.10 14.66
N ALA A 3 22.36 38.05 13.81
CA ALA A 3 21.00 37.71 14.22
C ALA A 3 20.90 36.19 14.36
N GLU A 4 20.93 35.70 15.60
CA GLU A 4 20.61 34.31 15.91
C GLU A 4 19.11 34.11 15.64
N ARG A 5 18.79 33.29 14.64
CA ARG A 5 17.42 32.87 14.35
C ARG A 5 17.06 31.77 15.34
N THR A 6 16.42 32.15 16.43
CA THR A 6 15.77 31.22 17.36
C THR A 6 14.63 30.55 16.61
N PHE A 7 14.83 29.30 16.19
CA PHE A 7 13.74 28.46 15.73
C PHE A 7 13.08 27.90 16.98
N ASP A 8 12.01 28.56 17.43
CA ASP A 8 11.13 27.98 18.44
C ASP A 8 10.54 26.70 17.87
N PHE A 9 10.93 25.58 18.46
CA PHE A 9 10.46 24.25 18.12
C PHE A 9 8.99 24.20 18.48
N ILE A 10 8.11 24.41 17.50
CA ILE A 10 6.67 24.17 17.64
C ILE A 10 6.55 22.72 18.13
N PRO A 11 6.02 22.47 19.35
CA PRO A 11 5.73 21.12 19.76
C PRO A 11 4.75 20.59 18.73
N CYS A 12 5.19 19.62 17.94
CA CYS A 12 4.30 18.91 17.03
C CYS A 12 3.32 18.15 17.91
N ALA A 13 2.22 18.79 18.27
CA ALA A 13 0.99 18.08 18.56
C ALA A 13 0.56 17.48 17.22
N ASP A 14 1.29 16.45 16.79
CA ASP A 14 1.16 15.75 15.51
C ASP A 14 -0.04 14.82 15.60
N THR A 15 -1.18 15.39 15.98
CA THR A 15 -2.46 14.80 15.63
C THR A 15 -2.67 15.22 14.19
N ASP A 16 -2.19 14.39 13.28
CA ASP A 16 -2.43 14.52 11.86
C ASP A 16 -3.92 14.85 11.66
N PRO A 17 -4.30 16.00 11.05
CA PRO A 17 -5.70 16.40 10.92
C PRO A 17 -6.56 15.36 10.20
N TRP A 18 -5.92 14.49 9.42
CA TRP A 18 -6.56 13.35 8.78
C TRP A 18 -6.90 12.20 9.73
N ILE A 19 -6.30 12.16 10.93
CA ILE A 19 -6.51 11.16 11.98
C ILE A 19 -7.59 11.58 13.00
N GLU A 20 -7.99 12.85 13.05
CA GLU A 20 -9.11 13.30 13.89
C GLU A 20 -10.45 12.68 13.46
N SER A 21 -10.53 12.11 12.26
CA SER A 21 -11.70 11.40 11.73
C SER A 21 -11.76 9.92 12.15
N THR A 22 -11.61 9.64 13.45
CA THR A 22 -12.21 8.40 13.99
C THR A 22 -13.75 8.48 14.02
N ALA A 23 -14.31 9.66 13.71
CA ALA A 23 -15.72 9.95 13.49
C ALA A 23 -16.20 9.82 12.03
N ALA A 24 -15.43 9.22 11.12
CA ALA A 24 -15.94 8.89 9.79
C ALA A 24 -17.18 7.98 9.94
N SER A 25 -18.32 8.42 9.40
CA SER A 25 -19.56 7.66 9.51
C SER A 25 -19.37 6.25 8.93
N ALA A 26 -20.20 5.29 9.36
CA ALA A 26 -20.09 3.91 8.91
C ALA A 26 -20.12 3.80 7.37
N GLU A 27 -20.87 4.70 6.73
CA GLU A 27 -21.00 4.85 5.28
C GLU A 27 -19.67 5.28 4.64
N VAL A 28 -18.97 6.26 5.21
CA VAL A 28 -17.67 6.72 4.69
C VAL A 28 -16.62 5.61 4.78
N ARG A 29 -16.58 4.87 5.92
CA ARG A 29 -15.66 3.74 6.08
C ARG A 29 -15.97 2.59 5.13
N TYR A 30 -17.26 2.31 4.92
CA TYR A 30 -17.70 1.31 3.96
C TYR A 30 -17.29 1.69 2.54
N PHE A 31 -17.57 2.93 2.14
CA PHE A 31 -17.18 3.47 0.83
C PHE A 31 -15.67 3.36 0.60
N ALA A 32 -14.86 3.85 1.54
CA ALA A 32 -13.40 3.78 1.42
C ALA A 32 -12.89 2.34 1.28
N ARG A 33 -13.48 1.38 2.04
CA ARG A 33 -13.12 -0.03 1.93
C ARG A 33 -13.48 -0.60 0.55
N GLU A 34 -14.65 -0.27 0.02
CA GLU A 34 -15.09 -0.79 -1.27
C GLU A 34 -14.32 -0.15 -2.43
N SER A 35 -14.02 1.14 -2.35
CA SER A 35 -13.13 1.83 -3.29
C SER A 35 -11.74 1.19 -3.30
N LEU A 36 -11.17 0.86 -2.13
CA LEU A 36 -9.88 0.20 -2.03
C LEU A 36 -9.90 -1.22 -2.62
N ARG A 37 -10.97 -1.99 -2.37
CA ARG A 37 -11.16 -3.32 -2.98
C ARG A 37 -11.17 -3.22 -4.51
N TRP A 38 -11.93 -2.26 -5.04
CA TRP A 38 -12.05 -2.06 -6.48
C TRP A 38 -10.74 -1.61 -7.13
N GLN A 39 -10.07 -0.62 -6.55
CA GLN A 39 -8.76 -0.16 -7.01
C GLN A 39 -7.72 -1.27 -6.96
N ALA A 40 -7.70 -2.09 -5.90
CA ALA A 40 -6.78 -3.21 -5.81
C ALA A 40 -7.02 -4.23 -6.93
N GLN A 41 -8.29 -4.50 -7.26
CA GLN A 41 -8.65 -5.36 -8.38
C GLN A 41 -8.17 -4.80 -9.72
N GLU A 42 -8.40 -3.51 -9.99
CA GLU A 42 -7.93 -2.86 -11.23
C GLU A 42 -6.41 -2.94 -11.39
N ILE A 43 -5.65 -2.66 -10.32
CA ILE A 43 -4.19 -2.76 -10.33
C ILE A 43 -3.75 -4.20 -10.61
N ILE A 44 -4.40 -5.18 -9.97
CA ILE A 44 -4.10 -6.60 -10.20
C ILE A 44 -4.33 -6.95 -11.66
N ASP A 45 -5.48 -6.57 -12.21
CA ASP A 45 -5.86 -6.89 -13.59
C ASP A 45 -4.92 -6.24 -14.59
N GLU A 46 -4.51 -4.99 -14.36
CA GLU A 46 -3.53 -4.29 -15.18
C GLU A 46 -2.17 -5.01 -15.20
N VAL A 47 -1.64 -5.35 -14.01
CA VAL A 47 -0.36 -6.05 -13.89
C VAL A 47 -0.42 -7.43 -14.55
N LEU A 48 -1.52 -8.16 -14.39
CA LEU A 48 -1.69 -9.48 -14.98
C LEU A 48 -1.89 -9.46 -16.50
N ARG A 49 -2.35 -8.33 -17.06
CA ARG A 49 -2.47 -8.11 -18.51
C ARG A 49 -1.13 -7.78 -19.17
N GLY A 50 -0.15 -7.32 -18.40
CA GLY A 50 1.20 -7.04 -18.90
C GLY A 50 1.86 -8.26 -19.56
N THR A 51 2.63 -8.03 -20.62
CA THR A 51 3.24 -9.08 -21.45
C THR A 51 4.76 -9.09 -21.43
N SER A 52 5.40 -8.16 -20.69
CA SER A 52 6.86 -8.07 -20.59
C SER A 52 7.44 -9.38 -20.02
N PRO A 53 8.37 -10.07 -20.71
CA PRO A 53 8.95 -11.31 -20.23
C PRO A 53 9.70 -11.16 -18.90
N GLY A 54 10.35 -10.00 -18.68
CA GLY A 54 11.10 -9.72 -17.45
C GLY A 54 10.23 -9.64 -16.19
N GLU A 55 8.91 -9.47 -16.35
CA GLU A 55 7.95 -9.36 -15.25
C GLU A 55 7.16 -10.66 -15.02
N GLU A 56 7.39 -11.72 -15.79
CA GLU A 56 6.58 -12.96 -15.69
C GLU A 56 6.67 -13.60 -14.30
N LEU A 57 7.85 -13.56 -13.66
CA LEU A 57 8.00 -14.06 -12.29
C LEU A 57 7.16 -13.24 -11.30
N ALA A 58 7.12 -11.91 -11.47
CA ALA A 58 6.29 -11.04 -10.65
C ALA A 58 4.79 -11.33 -10.87
N ARG A 59 4.35 -11.51 -12.11
CA ARG A 59 2.96 -11.92 -12.43
C ARG A 59 2.63 -13.29 -11.84
N ALA A 60 3.51 -14.27 -11.94
CA ALA A 60 3.31 -15.59 -11.35
C ALA A 60 3.15 -15.53 -9.82
N ARG A 61 3.95 -14.71 -9.14
CA ARG A 61 3.79 -14.44 -7.70
C ARG A 61 2.47 -13.74 -7.39
N LEU A 62 2.04 -12.80 -8.23
CA LEU A 62 0.76 -12.10 -8.05
C LEU A 62 -0.41 -13.07 -8.18
N ARG A 63 -0.43 -13.92 -9.22
CA ARG A 63 -1.45 -14.97 -9.40
C ARG A 63 -1.54 -15.89 -8.19
N ARG A 64 -0.41 -16.26 -7.59
CA ARG A 64 -0.38 -17.04 -6.34
C ARG A 64 -1.02 -16.27 -5.17
N CYS A 65 -0.68 -14.99 -4.98
CA CYS A 65 -1.27 -14.17 -3.92
C CYS A 65 -2.80 -14.02 -4.10
N VAL A 66 -3.27 -13.86 -5.34
CA VAL A 66 -4.70 -13.81 -5.68
C VAL A 66 -5.39 -15.13 -5.33
N ALA A 67 -4.82 -16.27 -5.71
CA ALA A 67 -5.37 -17.58 -5.39
C ALA A 67 -5.42 -17.84 -3.87
N GLN A 68 -4.50 -17.28 -3.09
CA GLN A 68 -4.48 -17.39 -1.63
C GLN A 68 -5.48 -16.45 -0.93
N ASN A 69 -6.01 -15.43 -1.61
CA ASN A 69 -6.91 -14.42 -1.04
C ASN A 69 -8.19 -14.27 -1.88
N PRO A 70 -9.03 -15.32 -1.99
CA PRO A 70 -10.25 -15.27 -2.81
C PRO A 70 -11.22 -14.17 -2.32
N GLY A 71 -11.68 -13.33 -3.25
CA GLY A 71 -12.60 -12.23 -2.96
C GLY A 71 -12.01 -11.08 -2.14
N LYS A 72 -10.69 -11.06 -1.96
CA LYS A 72 -9.95 -10.06 -1.17
C LYS A 72 -8.73 -9.53 -1.95
N PRO A 73 -8.95 -8.85 -3.10
CA PRO A 73 -7.88 -8.31 -3.94
C PRO A 73 -6.93 -7.39 -3.18
N GLU A 74 -7.44 -6.60 -2.24
CA GLU A 74 -6.66 -5.71 -1.38
C GLU A 74 -5.60 -6.45 -0.54
N ARG A 75 -5.94 -7.66 -0.07
CA ARG A 75 -5.00 -8.50 0.68
C ARG A 75 -3.99 -9.18 -0.23
N ALA A 76 -4.44 -9.63 -1.41
CA ALA A 76 -3.56 -10.22 -2.42
C ALA A 76 -2.48 -9.20 -2.86
N LEU A 77 -2.90 -7.97 -3.15
CA LEU A 77 -2.01 -6.88 -3.57
C LEU A 77 -1.05 -6.49 -2.44
N LEU A 78 -1.54 -6.33 -1.21
CA LEU A 78 -0.68 -6.04 -0.05
C LEU A 78 0.39 -7.13 0.15
N GLN A 79 -0.01 -8.41 0.09
CA GLN A 79 0.91 -9.53 0.24
C GLN A 79 2.02 -9.49 -0.83
N GLN A 80 1.67 -9.25 -2.10
CA GLN A 80 2.66 -9.10 -3.18
C GLN A 80 3.60 -7.90 -2.92
N LEU A 81 3.07 -6.75 -2.51
CA LEU A 81 3.88 -5.56 -2.22
C LEU A 81 4.86 -5.83 -1.07
N MET A 82 4.44 -6.56 -0.04
CA MET A 82 5.33 -6.97 1.05
C MET A 82 6.43 -7.92 0.58
N ILE A 83 6.11 -8.88 -0.30
CA ILE A 83 7.11 -9.77 -0.92
C ILE A 83 8.14 -8.95 -1.72
N ASN A 84 7.70 -7.91 -2.43
CA ASN A 84 8.59 -7.07 -3.21
C ASN A 84 9.46 -6.14 -2.34
N ARG A 85 8.97 -5.73 -1.17
CA ARG A 85 9.73 -4.89 -0.21
C ARG A 85 10.85 -5.65 0.49
N TYR A 86 10.71 -6.96 0.67
CA TYR A 86 11.75 -7.83 1.21
C TYR A 86 12.24 -8.76 0.11
N PRO A 87 13.17 -8.31 -0.75
CA PRO A 87 13.79 -9.19 -1.73
C PRO A 87 14.39 -10.38 -0.97
N GLN A 88 13.77 -11.55 -1.11
CA GLN A 88 14.34 -12.81 -0.67
C GLN A 88 15.56 -13.06 -1.56
N GLY A 89 16.74 -12.58 -1.16
CA GLY A 89 17.94 -12.68 -1.98
C GLY A 89 19.14 -11.81 -1.61
N GLU A 90 19.49 -11.69 -0.34
CA GLU A 90 20.91 -11.60 0.07
C GLU A 90 21.16 -12.70 1.12
N SER A 91 21.16 -13.95 0.67
CA SER A 91 21.92 -15.01 1.33
C SER A 91 23.27 -15.07 0.64
N THR A 92 24.12 -14.10 0.96
CA THR A 92 25.54 -14.11 0.60
C THR A 92 26.20 -15.15 1.50
N GLN A 93 26.49 -16.31 0.92
CA GLN A 93 27.44 -17.27 1.46
C GLN A 93 28.83 -16.97 0.90
#